data_AF-A0A2K6CH40-F1
#
_entry.id   AF-A0A2K6CH40-F1
#
_cell.length_a   1.000
_cell.length_b   1.000
_cell.length_c   1.000
_cell.angle_alpha   90.00
_cell.angle_beta   90.00
_cell.angle_gamma   90.00
#
_symmetry.space_group_name_H-M   'P 1'
#
loop_
_entity.id
_entity.type
_entity.pdbx_description
1 polymer ?
#
loop_
_entity_poly.entity_id
_entity_poly.type
_entity_poly.pdbx_seq_one_letter_code
_entity_poly.pdbx_strand_id
1 'polypeptide(L)'
;MCTSLTTCEWKKVFYEKMEVAKPADSWELIIDPNLKPSELAPGWKQYVEQHASGRFHCSWCWHTWQSAHVVILFHMHLDRARRMGSVRMRVFKQLCYECGTARQDESSMLEENIEGLVDNLITSLREQCYDEDGGQYRIHVASRPDNRPHRTEFCEACQEGIVHWKPSEKLLEEEATAYTFSEASKPRAQAGSGYNFLSLRWCLFWASLCLLAVYLQFSFRSPAFL
;
A
#
# COMPACT_ATOMS: atom_id res chain seq x y z
N MET A 1 29.53 12.49 -12.60
CA MET A 1 28.94 13.77 -12.14
C MET A 1 27.44 13.60 -12.09
N CYS A 2 26.81 14.01 -11.01
CA CYS A 2 25.38 13.83 -10.76
C CYS A 2 24.60 15.00 -11.40
N THR A 3 23.56 14.71 -12.18
CA THR A 3 22.93 15.67 -13.11
C THR A 3 21.78 16.48 -12.50
N SER A 4 21.23 16.06 -11.36
CA SER A 4 20.21 16.81 -10.58
C SER A 4 20.43 16.59 -9.08
N LEU A 5 20.09 17.58 -8.24
CA LEU A 5 20.24 17.52 -6.77
C LEU A 5 19.55 16.28 -6.17
N THR A 6 18.34 16.00 -6.64
CA THR A 6 17.55 14.80 -6.30
C THR A 6 18.28 13.50 -6.64
N THR A 7 18.96 13.42 -7.79
CA THR A 7 19.74 12.21 -8.16
C THR A 7 20.84 11.91 -7.15
N CYS A 8 21.45 12.94 -6.57
CA CYS A 8 22.58 12.77 -5.67
C CYS A 8 22.10 12.28 -4.30
N GLU A 9 20.96 12.82 -3.84
CA GLU A 9 20.29 12.41 -2.60
C GLU A 9 19.87 10.94 -2.67
N TRP A 10 19.21 10.52 -3.76
CA TRP A 10 18.85 9.12 -3.99
C TRP A 10 20.05 8.17 -3.90
N LYS A 11 21.14 8.50 -4.59
CA LYS A 11 22.36 7.67 -4.57
C LYS A 11 23.00 7.64 -3.19
N LYS A 12 23.10 8.79 -2.53
CA LYS A 12 23.67 8.90 -1.18
C LYS A 12 22.91 8.01 -0.19
N VAL A 13 21.60 8.22 -0.07
CA VAL A 13 20.74 7.49 0.88
C VAL A 13 20.72 5.99 0.56
N PHE A 14 20.66 5.63 -0.73
CA PHE A 14 20.73 4.23 -1.15
C PHE A 14 22.04 3.57 -0.71
N TYR A 15 23.20 4.19 -0.98
CA TYR A 15 24.49 3.59 -0.63
C TYR A 15 24.68 3.48 0.89
N GLU A 16 24.34 4.53 1.65
CA GLU A 16 24.44 4.52 3.11
C GLU A 16 23.60 3.39 3.73
N LYS A 17 22.34 3.22 3.30
CA LYS A 17 21.47 2.16 3.83
C LYS A 17 21.86 0.77 3.31
N MET A 18 22.34 0.66 2.07
CA MET A 18 22.75 -0.62 1.49
C MET A 18 24.03 -1.16 2.13
N GLU A 19 24.98 -0.30 2.50
CA GLU A 19 26.20 -0.67 3.22
C GLU A 19 25.87 -1.32 4.57
N VAL A 20 24.85 -0.82 5.27
CA VAL A 20 24.36 -1.44 6.52
C VAL A 20 23.59 -2.73 6.22
N ALA A 21 22.74 -2.74 5.18
CA ALA A 21 21.87 -3.87 4.89
C ALA A 21 22.61 -5.10 4.32
N LYS A 22 23.62 -4.90 3.47
CA LYS A 22 24.46 -5.94 2.85
C LYS A 22 25.91 -5.46 2.68
N PRO A 23 26.69 -5.37 3.77
CA PRO A 23 28.07 -4.87 3.72
C PRO A 23 29.02 -5.71 2.84
N ALA A 24 28.66 -6.96 2.57
CA ALA A 24 29.44 -7.90 1.78
C ALA A 24 29.03 -7.95 0.29
N ASP A 25 28.17 -7.04 -0.17
CA ASP A 25 27.74 -6.93 -1.56
C ASP A 25 27.90 -5.51 -2.07
N SER A 26 28.36 -5.36 -3.31
CA SER A 26 28.46 -4.05 -3.97
C SER A 26 27.21 -3.79 -4.79
N TRP A 27 26.53 -2.68 -4.54
CA TRP A 27 25.31 -2.29 -5.24
C TRP A 27 25.49 -0.96 -5.97
N GLU A 28 25.01 -0.90 -7.22
CA GLU A 28 24.98 0.33 -8.01
C GLU A 28 23.55 0.80 -8.27
N LEU A 29 23.28 2.10 -8.04
CA LEU A 29 22.01 2.73 -8.42
C LEU A 29 22.18 3.59 -9.67
N ILE A 30 21.41 3.26 -10.71
CA ILE A 30 21.42 3.88 -12.03
C ILE A 30 20.07 4.53 -12.27
N ILE A 31 20.06 5.83 -12.59
CA ILE A 31 18.82 6.50 -13.01
C ILE A 31 18.71 6.39 -14.51
N ASP A 32 17.64 5.75 -14.98
CA ASP A 32 17.38 5.50 -16.39
C ASP A 32 15.98 6.05 -16.75
N PRO A 33 15.89 7.25 -17.36
CA PRO A 33 14.60 7.84 -17.72
C PRO A 33 13.85 7.07 -18.81
N ASN A 34 14.51 6.13 -19.50
CA ASN A 34 13.91 5.31 -20.55
C ASN A 34 13.52 3.92 -20.07
N LEU A 35 13.65 3.63 -18.77
CA LEU A 35 13.27 2.34 -18.19
C LEU A 35 11.78 2.08 -18.39
N LYS A 36 11.43 0.95 -19.00
CA LYS A 36 10.03 0.61 -19.28
C LYS A 36 9.47 -0.41 -18.30
N PRO A 37 8.19 -0.29 -17.93
CA PRO A 37 7.50 -1.34 -17.19
C PRO A 37 7.47 -2.65 -18.00
N SER A 38 7.59 -3.79 -17.32
CA SER A 38 7.35 -5.13 -17.90
C SER A 38 8.29 -5.58 -19.03
N GLU A 39 9.29 -4.78 -19.41
CA GLU A 39 10.40 -5.17 -20.30
C GLU A 39 11.63 -5.56 -19.47
N LEU A 40 11.64 -6.77 -18.91
CA LEU A 40 12.73 -7.25 -18.05
C LEU A 40 13.73 -8.13 -18.81
N ALA A 41 15.01 -7.83 -18.66
CA ALA A 41 16.06 -8.75 -19.09
C ALA A 41 16.09 -10.00 -18.17
N PRO A 42 16.60 -11.15 -18.65
CA PRO A 42 16.67 -12.37 -17.83
C PRO A 42 17.40 -12.14 -16.51
N GLY A 43 16.83 -12.64 -15.41
CA GLY A 43 17.37 -12.48 -14.05
C GLY A 43 17.01 -11.17 -13.36
N TRP A 44 16.47 -10.17 -14.08
CA TRP A 44 16.00 -8.94 -13.47
C TRP A 44 14.64 -9.13 -12.80
N LYS A 45 14.46 -8.42 -11.70
CA LYS A 45 13.24 -8.34 -10.89
C LYS A 45 12.67 -6.92 -10.97
N GLN A 46 11.37 -6.78 -10.77
CA GLN A 46 10.70 -5.49 -10.83
C GLN A 46 10.03 -5.15 -9.51
N TYR A 47 10.25 -3.92 -9.05
CA TYR A 47 9.50 -3.32 -7.96
C TYR A 47 8.91 -1.99 -8.45
N VAL A 48 7.63 -1.75 -8.15
CA VAL A 48 6.92 -0.51 -8.50
C VAL A 48 6.39 0.11 -7.23
N GLU A 49 6.85 1.31 -6.94
CA GLU A 49 6.32 2.15 -5.87
C GLU A 49 5.28 3.09 -6.48
N GLN A 50 4.02 3.02 -6.01
CA GLN A 50 2.89 3.76 -6.60
C GLN A 50 2.42 4.94 -5.75
N HIS A 51 2.90 5.03 -4.50
CA HIS A 51 2.40 5.97 -3.50
C HIS A 51 3.50 6.88 -2.96
N ALA A 52 4.49 7.20 -3.80
CA ALA A 52 5.48 8.20 -3.47
C ALA A 52 4.86 9.60 -3.52
N SER A 53 5.20 10.43 -2.55
CA SER A 53 4.84 11.84 -2.56
C SER A 53 5.93 12.68 -3.23
N GLY A 54 5.51 13.59 -4.11
CA GLY A 54 6.40 14.52 -4.80
C GLY A 54 5.76 15.88 -5.00
N ARG A 55 6.61 16.90 -5.14
CA ARG A 55 6.21 18.24 -5.58
C ARG A 55 6.67 18.45 -7.01
N PHE A 56 5.78 18.96 -7.84
CA PHE A 56 6.04 19.29 -9.23
C PHE A 56 5.98 20.79 -9.40
N HIS A 57 6.84 21.31 -10.27
CA HIS A 57 6.89 22.72 -10.61
C HIS A 57 6.88 22.85 -12.14
N CYS A 58 5.89 23.57 -12.67
CA CYS A 58 5.80 23.79 -14.10
C CYS A 58 6.77 24.88 -14.55
N SER A 59 7.73 24.53 -15.39
CA SER A 59 8.72 25.49 -15.91
C SER A 59 8.12 26.57 -16.83
N TRP A 60 6.90 26.38 -17.33
CA TRP A 60 6.23 27.29 -18.26
C TRP A 60 5.28 28.28 -17.58
N CYS A 61 4.29 27.76 -16.85
CA CYS A 61 3.26 28.58 -16.19
C CYS A 61 3.56 28.83 -14.71
N TRP A 62 4.68 28.32 -14.19
CA TRP A 62 5.10 28.42 -12.78
C TRP A 62 4.16 27.76 -11.77
N HIS A 63 3.10 27.11 -12.26
CA HIS A 63 2.18 26.36 -11.42
C HIS A 63 2.91 25.25 -10.67
N THR A 64 2.62 25.10 -9.38
CA THR A 64 3.25 24.11 -8.50
C THR A 64 2.16 23.28 -7.85
N TRP A 65 2.31 21.96 -7.86
CA TRP A 65 1.37 21.05 -7.23
C TRP A 65 2.08 19.93 -6.49
N GLN A 66 1.39 19.33 -5.53
CA GLN A 66 1.83 18.12 -4.84
C GLN A 66 1.05 16.93 -5.40
N SER A 67 1.68 15.75 -5.40
CA SER A 67 1.03 14.50 -5.77
C SER A 67 1.43 13.42 -4.79
N ALA A 68 0.46 12.66 -4.29
CA ALA A 68 0.67 11.45 -3.50
C ALA A 68 0.73 10.16 -4.37
N HIS A 69 0.73 10.34 -5.70
CA HIS A 69 0.66 9.27 -6.69
C HIS A 69 1.85 9.34 -7.65
N VAL A 70 3.04 9.68 -7.14
CA VAL A 70 4.25 9.56 -7.96
C VAL A 70 4.63 8.09 -8.04
N VAL A 71 4.86 7.62 -9.26
CA VAL A 71 5.29 6.25 -9.51
C VAL A 71 6.80 6.21 -9.68
N ILE A 72 7.43 5.22 -9.06
CA ILE A 72 8.85 4.93 -9.25
C ILE A 72 8.98 3.47 -9.64
N LEU A 73 9.63 3.23 -10.78
CA LEU A 73 9.95 1.90 -11.27
C LEU A 73 11.40 1.56 -10.92
N PHE A 74 11.57 0.39 -10.34
CA PHE A 74 12.86 -0.20 -10.04
C PHE A 74 13.00 -1.53 -10.79
N HIS A 75 14.07 -1.68 -11.56
CA HIS A 75 14.55 -2.96 -12.05
C HIS A 75 15.77 -3.34 -11.24
N MET A 76 15.78 -4.54 -10.68
CA MET A 76 16.80 -5.00 -9.73
C MET A 76 17.42 -6.30 -10.23
N HIS A 77 18.73 -6.41 -10.13
CA HIS A 77 19.46 -7.63 -10.50
C HIS A 77 20.60 -7.86 -9.52
N LEU A 78 20.78 -9.11 -9.10
CA LEU A 78 21.87 -9.52 -8.22
C LEU A 78 22.63 -10.69 -8.86
N ASP A 79 23.90 -10.47 -9.16
CA ASP A 79 24.84 -11.55 -9.45
C ASP A 79 25.42 -12.07 -8.13
N ARG A 80 24.87 -13.18 -7.63
CA ARG A 80 25.29 -13.81 -6.37
C ARG A 80 26.73 -14.33 -6.43
N ALA A 81 27.23 -14.72 -7.60
CA ALA A 81 28.59 -15.24 -7.75
C ALA A 81 29.63 -14.12 -7.64
N ARG A 82 29.30 -12.95 -8.20
CA ARG A 82 30.17 -11.76 -8.13
C ARG A 82 29.93 -10.89 -6.90
N ARG A 83 28.86 -11.14 -6.15
CA ARG A 83 28.43 -10.30 -5.01
C ARG A 83 28.19 -8.85 -5.46
N MET A 84 27.63 -8.71 -6.66
CA MET A 84 27.38 -7.42 -7.32
C MET A 84 25.91 -7.31 -7.70
N GLY A 85 25.28 -6.23 -7.25
CA GLY A 85 23.91 -5.88 -7.55
C GLY A 85 23.79 -4.59 -8.36
N SER A 86 22.73 -4.48 -9.14
CA SER A 86 22.40 -3.27 -9.88
C SER A 86 20.92 -2.96 -9.73
N VAL A 87 20.61 -1.69 -9.47
CA VAL A 87 19.26 -1.16 -9.50
C VAL A 87 19.19 -0.09 -10.57
N ARG A 88 18.24 -0.23 -11.51
CA ARG A 88 17.84 0.83 -12.42
C ARG A 88 16.55 1.45 -11.91
N MET A 89 16.50 2.78 -11.88
CA MET A 89 15.39 3.55 -11.35
C MET A 89 14.86 4.53 -12.39
N ARG A 90 13.54 4.59 -12.54
CA ARG A 90 12.83 5.68 -13.25
C ARG A 90 11.76 6.26 -12.35
N VAL A 91 11.81 7.58 -12.17
CA VAL A 91 10.73 8.35 -11.56
C VAL A 91 9.82 8.83 -12.70
N PHE A 92 8.55 8.46 -12.66
CA PHE A 92 7.58 8.92 -13.64
C PHE A 92 7.13 10.34 -13.34
N LYS A 93 6.99 11.12 -14.41
CA LYS A 93 6.64 12.53 -14.37
C LYS A 93 5.13 12.73 -14.45
N GLN A 94 4.71 13.96 -14.14
CA GLN A 94 3.33 14.40 -14.33
C GLN A 94 3.29 15.67 -15.18
N LEU A 95 2.32 15.74 -16.08
CA LEU A 95 2.08 16.93 -16.90
C LEU A 95 1.35 17.98 -16.07
N CYS A 96 1.66 19.25 -16.34
CA CYS A 96 0.95 20.35 -15.71
C CYS A 96 -0.50 20.43 -16.21
N TYR A 97 -1.45 20.26 -15.30
CA TYR A 97 -2.88 20.27 -15.64
C TYR A 97 -3.46 21.66 -15.93
N GLU A 98 -2.75 22.75 -15.58
CA GLU A 98 -3.24 24.11 -15.83
C GLU A 98 -2.98 24.57 -17.26
N CYS A 99 -1.78 24.33 -17.78
CA CYS A 99 -1.39 24.78 -19.12
C CYS A 99 -1.41 23.65 -20.16
N GLY A 100 -1.50 22.39 -19.73
CA GLY A 100 -1.53 21.22 -20.64
C GLY A 100 -0.26 21.05 -21.48
N THR A 101 0.82 21.75 -21.15
CA THR A 101 2.05 21.75 -21.95
C THR A 101 2.72 20.37 -21.87
N ALA A 102 3.12 19.82 -23.02
CA ALA A 102 3.78 18.51 -23.15
C ALA A 102 5.22 18.46 -22.60
N ARG A 103 5.68 19.51 -21.91
CA ARG A 103 6.99 19.49 -21.25
C ARG A 103 6.83 18.73 -19.94
N GLN A 104 7.41 17.54 -19.89
CA GLN A 104 7.43 16.72 -18.69
C GLN A 104 8.44 17.30 -17.70
N ASP A 105 7.96 18.07 -16.73
CA ASP A 105 8.78 18.65 -15.67
C ASP A 105 9.20 17.54 -14.67
N GLU A 106 10.46 17.60 -14.22
CA GLU A 106 11.03 16.66 -13.24
C GLU A 106 10.47 16.97 -11.84
N SER A 107 10.04 15.94 -11.10
CA SER A 107 9.54 16.13 -9.74
C SER A 107 10.70 16.44 -8.79
N SER A 108 10.55 17.48 -7.95
CA SER A 108 11.35 17.60 -6.73
C SER A 108 10.72 16.72 -5.65
N MET A 109 11.39 15.62 -5.27
CA MET A 109 11.01 14.83 -4.11
C MET A 109 11.65 15.44 -2.85
N LEU A 110 10.95 15.39 -1.72
CA LEU A 110 11.49 15.80 -0.42
C LEU A 110 12.44 14.71 0.10
N GLU A 111 13.55 15.10 0.73
CA GLU A 111 14.57 14.17 1.26
C GLU A 111 13.97 13.14 2.24
N GLU A 112 13.08 13.56 3.13
CA GLU A 112 12.35 12.68 4.07
C GLU A 112 11.54 11.59 3.35
N ASN A 113 11.08 11.86 2.13
CA ASN A 113 10.40 10.86 1.32
C ASN A 113 11.41 9.86 0.72
N ILE A 114 12.62 10.31 0.36
CA ILE A 114 13.64 9.47 -0.28
C ILE A 114 14.08 8.34 0.68
N GLU A 115 14.29 8.64 1.96
CA GLU A 115 14.71 7.63 2.95
C GLU A 115 13.72 6.47 3.05
N GLY A 116 12.42 6.76 3.23
CA GLY A 116 11.38 5.73 3.33
C GLY A 116 11.20 4.96 2.03
N LEU A 117 11.36 5.61 0.87
CA LEU A 117 11.31 4.93 -0.43
C LEU A 117 12.50 4.00 -0.64
N VAL A 118 13.69 4.40 -0.19
CA VAL A 118 14.90 3.55 -0.20
C VAL A 118 14.74 2.36 0.75
N ASP A 119 14.14 2.55 1.92
CA ASP A 119 13.83 1.43 2.82
C ASP A 119 12.90 0.40 2.15
N ASN A 120 11.83 0.87 1.49
CA ASN A 120 10.94 0.00 0.73
C ASN A 120 11.66 -0.73 -0.42
N LEU A 121 12.60 -0.06 -1.10
CA LEU A 121 13.45 -0.67 -2.11
C LEU A 121 14.34 -1.76 -1.52
N ILE A 122 15.01 -1.49 -0.39
CA ILE A 122 15.89 -2.47 0.28
C ILE A 122 15.08 -3.68 0.77
N THR A 123 13.88 -3.47 1.32
CA THR A 123 12.94 -4.54 1.64
C THR A 123 12.65 -5.39 0.40
N SER A 124 12.34 -4.76 -0.74
CA SER A 124 12.07 -5.47 -1.99
C SER A 124 13.30 -6.20 -2.56
N LEU A 125 14.51 -5.66 -2.36
CA LEU A 125 15.77 -6.32 -2.69
C LEU A 125 15.98 -7.59 -1.86
N ARG A 126 15.74 -7.54 -0.55
CA ARG A 126 15.83 -8.69 0.35
C ARG A 126 14.85 -9.79 -0.07
N GLU A 127 13.59 -9.44 -0.30
CA GLU A 127 12.54 -10.37 -0.71
C GLU A 127 12.84 -11.02 -2.08
N GLN A 128 13.14 -10.21 -3.10
CA GLN A 128 13.12 -10.68 -4.49
C GLN A 128 14.49 -11.12 -5.02
N CYS A 129 15.59 -10.59 -4.46
CA CYS A 129 16.95 -10.88 -4.92
C CYS A 129 17.71 -11.81 -3.96
N TYR A 130 17.44 -11.75 -2.66
CA TYR A 130 18.10 -12.56 -1.64
C TYR A 130 17.24 -13.70 -1.08
N ASP A 131 15.94 -13.74 -1.41
CA ASP A 131 14.95 -14.68 -0.84
C ASP A 131 14.87 -14.61 0.70
N GLU A 132 15.08 -13.42 1.24
CA GLU A 132 15.01 -13.13 2.67
C GLU A 132 13.68 -12.46 3.04
N ASP A 133 13.26 -12.58 4.29
CA ASP A 133 12.10 -11.84 4.78
C ASP A 133 12.42 -10.33 4.80
N GLY A 134 11.64 -9.57 4.03
CA GLY A 134 11.73 -8.12 3.91
C GLY A 134 11.13 -7.36 5.10
N GLY A 135 10.41 -8.06 5.98
CA GLY A 135 9.65 -7.49 7.08
C GLY A 135 8.22 -7.06 6.68
N GLN A 136 7.33 -6.92 7.67
CA GLN A 136 5.90 -6.76 7.43
C GLN A 136 5.44 -5.36 6.95
N TYR A 137 6.26 -4.30 7.08
CA TYR A 137 5.76 -2.92 6.90
C TYR A 137 6.52 -2.16 5.82
N ARG A 138 5.85 -1.92 4.68
CA ARG A 138 6.27 -0.91 3.71
C ARG A 138 5.83 0.46 4.22
N ILE A 139 6.77 1.41 4.25
CA ILE A 139 6.48 2.77 4.68
C ILE A 139 5.60 3.43 3.61
N HIS A 140 4.38 3.78 3.98
CA HIS A 140 3.54 4.63 3.15
C HIS A 140 4.05 6.06 3.17
N VAL A 141 4.82 6.44 2.15
CA VAL A 141 5.41 7.79 2.00
C VAL A 141 4.40 8.81 1.44
N ALA A 142 3.10 8.53 1.57
CA ALA A 142 2.07 9.43 1.11
C ALA A 142 2.03 10.67 2.01
N SER A 143 2.18 11.85 1.41
CA SER A 143 1.80 13.11 2.07
C SER A 143 0.27 13.18 2.23
N ARG A 144 -0.19 14.18 3.01
CA ARG A 144 -1.59 14.44 3.37
C ARG A 144 -2.58 13.97 2.29
N PRO A 145 -3.71 13.34 2.67
CA PRO A 145 -4.70 12.87 1.70
C PRO A 145 -5.09 14.01 0.77
N ASP A 146 -4.67 13.93 -0.48
CA ASP A 146 -5.26 14.74 -1.53
C ASP A 146 -6.56 14.03 -1.91
N ASN A 147 -7.69 14.57 -1.47
CA ASN A 147 -9.00 14.02 -1.79
C ASN A 147 -9.35 14.19 -3.28
N ARG A 148 -8.48 14.81 -4.09
CA ARG A 148 -8.72 14.97 -5.52
C ARG A 148 -8.52 13.64 -6.25
N PRO A 149 -9.43 13.26 -7.16
CA PRO A 149 -9.23 12.11 -8.02
C PRO A 149 -7.93 12.20 -8.82
N HIS A 150 -7.18 11.11 -8.85
CA HIS A 150 -6.00 10.98 -9.72
C HIS A 150 -6.40 11.13 -11.19
N ARG A 151 -5.67 11.97 -11.93
CA ARG A 151 -5.94 12.29 -13.33
C ARG A 151 -4.96 11.57 -14.25
N THR A 152 -5.39 10.41 -14.75
CA THR A 152 -4.57 9.50 -15.56
C THR A 152 -3.99 10.15 -16.81
N GLU A 153 -4.70 11.12 -17.41
CA GLU A 153 -4.28 11.83 -18.61
C GLU A 153 -3.01 12.68 -18.42
N PHE A 154 -2.68 13.01 -17.17
CA PHE A 154 -1.50 13.79 -16.81
C PHE A 154 -0.42 12.97 -16.10
N CYS A 155 -0.62 11.67 -15.91
CA CYS A 155 0.33 10.79 -15.26
C CYS A 155 1.09 9.97 -16.31
N GLU A 156 2.40 10.15 -16.42
CA GLU A 156 3.24 9.39 -17.36
C GLU A 156 3.16 7.88 -17.09
N ALA A 157 3.11 7.48 -15.82
CA ALA A 157 2.98 6.07 -15.44
C ALA A 157 1.68 5.44 -15.96
N CYS A 158 0.55 6.17 -15.88
CA CYS A 158 -0.72 5.72 -16.43
C CYS A 158 -0.69 5.60 -17.95
N GLN A 159 -0.02 6.53 -18.63
CA GLN A 159 0.17 6.48 -20.09
C GLN A 159 1.03 5.28 -20.51
N GLU A 160 1.97 4.86 -19.66
CA GLU A 160 2.81 3.67 -19.83
C GLU A 160 2.12 2.38 -19.34
N GLY A 161 0.82 2.44 -18.99
CA GLY A 161 -0.01 1.29 -18.64
C GLY A 161 0.05 0.87 -17.17
N ILE A 162 0.69 1.63 -16.28
CA ILE A 162 0.68 1.36 -14.85
C ILE A 162 -0.66 1.83 -14.25
N VAL A 163 -1.43 0.89 -13.70
CA VAL A 163 -2.69 1.20 -13.00
C VAL A 163 -2.38 1.49 -11.53
N HIS A 164 -2.77 2.67 -11.05
CA HIS A 164 -2.75 2.99 -9.62
C HIS A 164 -3.85 2.20 -8.90
N TRP A 165 -3.45 1.28 -8.03
CA TRP A 165 -4.40 0.48 -7.25
C TRP A 165 -4.98 1.31 -6.09
N LYS A 166 -6.25 1.12 -5.75
CA LYS A 166 -6.81 1.69 -4.51
C LYS A 166 -6.52 0.74 -3.35
N PRO A 167 -5.95 1.19 -2.22
CA PRO A 167 -5.72 0.35 -1.05
C PRO A 167 -6.97 -0.43 -0.55
N SER A 168 -8.18 0.06 -0.85
CA SER A 168 -9.44 -0.62 -0.52
C SER A 168 -9.59 -2.00 -1.16
N GLU A 169 -8.97 -2.24 -2.30
CA GLU A 169 -9.08 -3.51 -3.01
C GLU A 169 -8.20 -4.59 -2.40
N LYS A 170 -7.04 -4.24 -1.79
CA LYS A 170 -6.21 -5.23 -1.05
C LYS A 170 -6.93 -5.81 0.16
N LEU A 171 -7.67 -4.98 0.91
CA LEU A 171 -8.47 -5.47 2.04
C LEU A 171 -9.58 -6.41 1.57
N LEU A 172 -10.23 -6.11 0.45
CA LEU A 172 -11.28 -6.97 -0.10
C LEU A 172 -10.73 -8.27 -0.69
N GLU A 173 -9.53 -8.25 -1.26
CA GLU A 173 -8.89 -9.43 -1.86
C GLU A 173 -8.24 -10.35 -0.80
N GLU A 174 -7.65 -9.79 0.27
CA GLU A 174 -7.23 -10.55 1.46
C GLU A 174 -8.43 -11.13 2.23
N GLU A 175 -9.53 -10.38 2.34
CA GLU A 175 -10.75 -10.85 3.00
C GLU A 175 -11.47 -11.93 2.16
N ALA A 176 -11.49 -11.79 0.84
CA ALA A 176 -12.02 -12.80 -0.08
C ALA A 176 -11.18 -14.08 -0.12
N THR A 177 -9.84 -13.97 -0.12
CA THR A 177 -8.96 -15.14 -0.08
C THR A 177 -8.99 -15.84 1.29
N ALA A 178 -9.11 -15.10 2.39
CA ALA A 178 -9.34 -15.67 3.72
C ALA A 178 -10.69 -16.41 3.84
N TYR A 179 -11.76 -15.87 3.24
CA TYR A 179 -13.07 -16.54 3.17
C TYR A 179 -13.01 -17.82 2.33
N THR A 180 -12.33 -17.79 1.18
CA THR A 180 -12.23 -18.94 0.27
C THR A 180 -11.43 -20.10 0.90
N PHE A 181 -10.39 -19.81 1.67
CA PHE A 181 -9.63 -20.83 2.40
C PHE A 181 -10.41 -21.45 3.58
N SER A 182 -11.28 -20.67 4.24
CA SER A 182 -12.16 -21.15 5.30
C SER A 182 -13.26 -22.09 4.77
N GLU A 183 -13.73 -21.86 3.54
CA GLU A 183 -14.81 -22.65 2.94
C GLU A 183 -14.31 -24.02 2.41
N ALA A 184 -13.05 -24.11 1.97
CA ALA A 184 -12.46 -25.36 1.47
C ALA A 184 -12.17 -26.40 2.56
N SER A 185 -12.23 -26.03 3.85
CA SER A 185 -11.94 -26.93 4.99
C SER A 185 -13.17 -27.36 5.79
N LYS A 186 -14.39 -26.96 5.39
CA LYS A 186 -15.62 -27.37 6.08
C LYS A 186 -16.33 -28.54 5.38
N PRO A 187 -16.65 -29.65 6.08
CA PRO A 187 -17.54 -30.66 5.54
C PRO A 187 -18.94 -30.06 5.34
N ARG A 188 -19.51 -30.31 4.16
CA ARG A 188 -20.80 -29.82 3.70
C ARG A 188 -21.92 -30.38 4.59
N ALA A 189 -22.39 -29.60 5.56
CA ALA A 189 -23.63 -29.87 6.28
C ALA A 189 -24.77 -29.06 5.63
N GLN A 190 -25.88 -29.76 5.35
CA GLN A 190 -27.03 -29.26 4.62
C GLN A 190 -27.64 -28.00 5.23
N ALA A 191 -28.07 -27.10 4.34
CA ALA A 191 -28.87 -25.94 4.66
C ALA A 191 -30.19 -26.34 5.34
N GLY A 192 -30.37 -25.88 6.57
CA GLY A 192 -31.62 -25.89 7.30
C GLY A 192 -31.75 -24.55 8.02
N SER A 193 -32.57 -23.66 7.47
CA SER A 193 -33.00 -22.41 8.11
C SER A 193 -33.62 -22.73 9.47
N GLY A 194 -32.84 -22.51 10.53
CA GLY A 194 -33.21 -22.77 11.91
C GLY A 194 -32.98 -21.54 12.75
N TYR A 195 -33.91 -20.59 12.68
CA TYR A 195 -34.03 -19.54 13.70
C TYR A 195 -34.16 -20.22 15.06
N ASN A 196 -33.37 -19.79 16.05
CA ASN A 196 -33.21 -20.41 17.37
C ASN A 196 -34.53 -20.54 18.16
N PHE A 197 -35.33 -21.56 17.83
CA PHE A 197 -36.60 -21.91 18.50
C PHE A 197 -36.45 -22.15 20.01
N LEU A 198 -35.24 -22.49 20.47
CA LEU A 198 -34.92 -22.71 21.88
C LEU A 198 -34.73 -21.41 22.67
N SER A 199 -34.27 -20.33 22.02
CA SER A 199 -34.03 -19.04 22.67
C SER A 199 -35.34 -18.31 22.97
N LEU A 200 -36.28 -18.31 22.02
CA LEU A 200 -37.57 -17.62 22.19
C LEU A 200 -38.42 -18.26 23.30
N ARG A 201 -38.41 -19.59 23.37
CA ARG A 201 -39.22 -20.35 24.34
C ARG A 201 -38.70 -20.19 25.77
N TRP A 202 -37.38 -20.06 25.94
CA TRP A 202 -36.76 -19.71 27.21
C TRP A 202 -37.08 -18.27 27.62
N CYS A 203 -36.98 -17.31 26.69
CA CYS A 203 -37.33 -15.91 26.95
C CYS A 203 -38.79 -15.72 27.40
N LEU A 204 -39.74 -16.39 26.73
CA LEU A 204 -41.16 -16.33 27.13
C LEU A 204 -41.42 -16.94 28.51
N PHE A 205 -40.71 -18.02 28.85
CA PHE A 205 -40.81 -18.64 30.19
C PHE A 205 -40.34 -17.69 31.28
N TRP A 206 -39.18 -17.05 31.13
CA TRP A 206 -38.68 -16.07 32.11
C TRP A 206 -39.53 -14.82 32.18
N ALA A 207 -40.04 -14.32 31.05
CA ALA A 207 -40.95 -13.18 31.04
C ALA A 207 -42.24 -13.48 31.83
N SER A 208 -42.82 -14.68 31.66
CA SER A 208 -44.01 -15.10 32.41
C SER A 208 -43.72 -15.26 33.90
N LEU A 209 -42.55 -15.80 34.28
CA LEU A 209 -42.15 -15.93 35.68
C LEU A 209 -41.99 -14.57 36.36
N CYS A 210 -41.38 -13.60 35.67
CA CYS A 210 -41.25 -12.23 36.15
C CYS A 210 -42.60 -11.55 36.35
N LEU A 211 -43.55 -11.71 35.41
CA LEU A 211 -44.90 -11.14 35.56
C LEU A 211 -45.67 -11.77 36.74
N LEU A 212 -45.54 -13.08 36.95
CA LEU A 212 -46.12 -13.77 38.11
C LEU A 212 -45.54 -13.26 39.43
N ALA A 213 -44.23 -13.04 39.50
CA ALA A 213 -43.58 -12.49 40.67
C ALA A 213 -44.07 -11.06 40.98
N VAL A 214 -44.17 -10.20 39.96
CA VAL A 214 -44.72 -8.84 40.12
C VAL A 214 -46.18 -8.88 40.56
N TYR A 215 -47.00 -9.74 39.96
CA TYR A 215 -48.41 -9.90 40.34
C TYR A 215 -48.57 -10.36 41.80
N LEU A 216 -47.77 -11.32 42.25
CA LEU A 216 -47.78 -11.78 43.64
C LEU A 216 -47.30 -10.68 44.60
N GLN A 217 -46.27 -9.91 44.24
CA GLN A 217 -45.86 -8.77 45.07
C GLN A 217 -46.94 -7.69 45.17
N PHE A 218 -47.73 -7.47 44.12
CA PHE A 218 -48.81 -6.49 44.11
C PHE A 218 -50.08 -6.99 44.81
N SER A 219 -50.36 -8.31 44.72
CA SER A 219 -51.54 -8.93 45.34
C SER A 219 -51.36 -9.20 46.83
N PHE A 220 -50.12 -9.39 47.31
CA PHE A 220 -49.80 -9.55 48.73
C PHE A 220 -49.27 -8.27 49.41
N ARG A 221 -49.09 -7.16 48.66
CA ARG A 221 -48.94 -5.80 49.22
C ARG A 221 -50.13 -4.93 48.82
N SER A 222 -51.22 -5.11 49.53
CA SER A 222 -52.10 -3.99 49.87
C SER A 222 -52.58 -4.14 51.31
N PRO A 223 -52.76 -3.01 52.01
CA PRO A 223 -52.35 -2.86 53.41
C PRO A 223 -53.46 -3.27 54.37
N ALA A 224 -53.12 -4.07 55.39
CA ALA A 224 -53.95 -4.18 56.58
C ALA A 224 -53.61 -3.01 57.51
N PHE A 225 -54.59 -2.14 57.68
CA PHE A 225 -54.69 -1.12 58.71
C PHE A 225 -54.45 -1.71 60.11
N LEU A 226 -53.61 -1.02 60.88
CA LEU A 226 -53.83 -0.67 62.29
C LEU A 226 -53.02 0.60 62.60
#